data_AF-A0AA50E0S8-F1
#
_entry.id   AF-A0AA50E0S8-F1
#
_cell.length_a   1.000
_cell.length_b   1.000
_cell.length_c   1.000
_cell.angle_alpha   90.00
_cell.angle_beta   90.00
_cell.angle_gamma   90.00
#
_symmetry.space_group_name_H-M   'P 1'
#
loop_
_entity.id
_entity.type
_entity.pdbx_description
1 polymer ?
#
loop_
_entity_poly.entity_id
_entity_poly.type
_entity_poly.pdbx_seq_one_letter_code
_entity_poly.pdbx_strand_id
1 'polypeptide(L)'
;MEDLKKTLKLIYKGETCFKPHNESDEALKLFQEKAQCLIYAKNKGFIEGIKTHTESKTGNNFYDLIIVTGGITYEGSCFLKGDSKAENSNKNIVINEIYLGDKKIIGDRFNNIKDSK
;
A
#
# COMPACT_ATOMS: atom_id res chain seq x y z
N MET A 1 -8.65 -10.21 2.09
CA MET A 1 -8.54 -9.41 0.83
C MET A 1 -9.85 -8.78 0.39
N GLU A 2 -11.01 -9.37 0.70
CA GLU A 2 -12.30 -8.81 0.27
C GLU A 2 -12.60 -7.44 0.90
N ASP A 3 -12.21 -7.23 2.16
CA ASP A 3 -12.42 -5.95 2.87
C ASP A 3 -11.57 -4.81 2.32
N LEU A 4 -10.39 -5.12 1.75
CA LEU A 4 -9.56 -4.14 1.07
C LEU A 4 -10.23 -3.65 -0.22
N LYS A 5 -10.74 -4.57 -1.05
CA LYS A 5 -11.47 -4.20 -2.28
C LYS A 5 -12.74 -3.39 -1.96
N LYS A 6 -13.48 -3.77 -0.91
CA LYS A 6 -14.65 -3.00 -0.45
C LYS A 6 -14.24 -1.59 -0.03
N THR A 7 -13.18 -1.45 0.76
CA THR A 7 -12.67 -0.15 1.21
C THR A 7 -12.21 0.73 0.05
N LEU A 8 -11.45 0.17 -0.90
CA LEU A 8 -11.02 0.90 -2.10
C LEU A 8 -12.21 1.34 -2.98
N LYS A 9 -13.29 0.54 -3.06
CA LYS A 9 -14.52 0.95 -3.76
C LYS A 9 -15.21 2.14 -3.10
N LEU A 10 -15.19 2.24 -1.77
CA LEU A 10 -15.74 3.39 -1.05
C LEU A 10 -14.94 4.66 -1.37
N ILE A 11 -13.61 4.56 -1.34
CA ILE A 11 -12.71 5.66 -1.69
C ILE A 11 -12.89 6.09 -3.14
N TYR A 12 -13.04 5.12 -4.06
CA TYR A 12 -13.34 5.40 -5.46
C TYR A 12 -14.67 6.16 -5.65
N LYS A 13 -15.65 5.94 -4.78
CA LYS A 13 -16.92 6.68 -4.74
C LYS A 13 -16.82 8.06 -4.07
N GLY A 14 -15.65 8.42 -3.54
CA GLY A 14 -15.40 9.70 -2.86
C GLY A 14 -15.49 9.65 -1.33
N GLU A 15 -15.62 8.48 -0.71
CA GLU A 15 -15.56 8.38 0.75
C GLU A 15 -14.11 8.53 1.23
N THR A 16 -13.81 9.66 1.85
CA THR A 16 -12.44 10.01 2.28
C THR A 16 -12.28 10.03 3.80
N CYS A 17 -13.36 9.96 4.57
CA CYS A 17 -13.32 10.06 6.03
C CYS A 17 -13.88 8.78 6.67
N PHE A 18 -13.04 8.13 7.47
CA PHE A 18 -13.38 6.88 8.14
C PHE A 18 -13.22 7.05 9.66
N LYS A 19 -14.26 6.70 10.40
CA LYS A 19 -14.32 6.79 11.87
C LYS A 19 -15.07 5.58 12.44
N PRO A 20 -14.88 5.21 13.71
CA PRO A 20 -15.68 4.19 14.36
C PRO A 20 -17.15 4.65 14.41
N HIS A 21 -18.05 3.69 14.63
CA HIS A 21 -19.48 3.98 14.69
C HIS A 21 -19.83 4.91 15.87
N ASN A 22 -19.13 4.74 17.00
CA ASN A 22 -19.21 5.58 18.18
C ASN A 22 -17.85 5.55 18.93
N GLU A 23 -17.79 6.18 20.10
CA GLU A 23 -16.57 6.28 20.91
C GLU A 23 -16.41 5.16 21.95
N SER A 24 -17.19 4.07 21.87
CA SER A 24 -17.00 2.95 22.79
C SER A 24 -15.71 2.18 22.46
N ASP A 25 -15.12 1.57 23.49
CA ASP A 25 -13.91 0.75 23.34
C ASP A 25 -14.12 -0.40 22.33
N GLU A 26 -15.32 -0.98 22.31
CA GLU A 26 -15.68 -2.02 21.35
C GLU A 26 -15.71 -1.50 19.91
N ALA A 27 -16.31 -0.33 19.67
CA ALA A 27 -16.36 0.26 18.34
C ALA A 27 -14.97 0.70 17.86
N LEU A 28 -14.15 1.26 18.76
CA LEU A 28 -12.75 1.59 18.47
C LEU A 28 -11.95 0.32 18.11
N LYS A 29 -12.12 -0.76 18.87
CA LYS A 29 -11.44 -2.03 18.61
C LYS A 29 -11.82 -2.62 17.25
N LEU A 30 -13.10 -2.63 16.91
CA LEU A 30 -13.57 -3.08 15.60
C LEU A 30 -13.06 -2.19 14.46
N PHE A 31 -12.93 -0.89 14.69
CA PHE A 31 -12.40 0.04 13.69
C PHE A 31 -10.92 -0.18 13.38
N GLN A 32 -10.14 -0.80 14.28
CA GLN A 32 -8.70 -1.04 14.05
C GLN A 32 -8.44 -1.92 12.82
N GLU A 33 -9.29 -2.90 12.54
CA GLU A 33 -9.15 -3.75 11.35
C GLU A 33 -9.31 -2.94 10.05
N LYS A 34 -10.30 -2.04 10.02
CA LYS A 34 -10.52 -1.13 8.89
C LYS A 34 -9.37 -0.12 8.77
N ALA A 35 -8.87 0.39 9.90
CA ALA A 35 -7.72 1.28 9.93
C ALA A 35 -6.46 0.63 9.34
N GLN A 36 -6.16 -0.61 9.75
CA GLN A 36 -5.05 -1.39 9.21
C GLN A 36 -5.19 -1.64 7.70
N CYS A 37 -6.40 -1.90 7.21
CA CYS A 37 -6.66 -2.03 5.77
C CYS A 37 -6.32 -0.75 4.99
N LEU A 38 -6.68 0.43 5.53
CA LEU A 38 -6.37 1.73 4.90
C LEU A 38 -4.86 2.00 4.90
N ILE A 39 -4.18 1.70 6.01
CA ILE A 39 -2.71 1.84 6.11
C ILE A 39 -2.03 0.90 5.10
N TYR A 40 -2.49 -0.34 5.01
CA TYR A 40 -1.99 -1.30 4.02
C TYR A 40 -2.19 -0.80 2.59
N ALA A 41 -3.37 -0.27 2.26
CA ALA A 41 -3.66 0.28 0.94
C ALA A 41 -2.70 1.41 0.57
N LYS A 42 -2.43 2.33 1.50
CA LYS A 42 -1.47 3.42 1.32
C LYS A 42 -0.05 2.87 1.12
N ASN A 43 0.36 1.90 1.94
CA ASN A 43 1.70 1.30 1.83
C ASN A 43 1.92 0.51 0.54
N LYS A 44 0.84 -0.03 -0.06
CA LYS A 44 0.87 -0.66 -1.39
C LYS A 44 0.76 0.33 -2.54
N GLY A 45 0.60 1.63 -2.26
CA GLY A 45 0.42 2.65 -3.28
C GLY A 45 -0.92 2.56 -4.00
N PHE A 46 -1.95 1.96 -3.39
CA PHE A 46 -3.30 1.92 -3.97
C PHE A 46 -4.09 3.21 -3.75
N ILE A 47 -3.69 3.98 -2.75
CA ILE A 47 -4.23 5.31 -2.45
C ILE A 47 -3.06 6.26 -2.20
N GLU A 48 -3.25 7.52 -2.54
CA GLU A 48 -2.18 8.52 -2.57
C GLU A 48 -1.63 8.84 -1.17
N GLY A 49 -2.51 9.05 -0.20
CA GLY A 49 -2.11 9.35 1.17
C GLY A 49 -3.21 9.16 2.20
N ILE A 50 -2.81 9.15 3.46
CA ILE A 50 -3.70 9.13 4.61
C ILE A 50 -3.18 10.08 5.70
N LYS A 51 -4.10 10.68 6.43
CA LYS A 51 -3.88 11.32 7.73
C LYS A 51 -4.61 10.50 8.78
N THR A 52 -3.95 10.23 9.89
CA THR A 52 -4.51 9.42 10.98
C THR A 52 -4.56 10.24 12.25
N HIS A 53 -5.56 9.98 13.08
CA HIS A 53 -5.63 10.43 14.45
C HIS A 53 -5.87 9.20 15.35
N THR A 54 -5.35 9.29 16.57
CA THR A 54 -5.48 8.26 17.60
C THR A 54 -6.20 8.85 18.80
N GLU A 55 -7.08 8.07 19.39
CA GLU A 55 -7.78 8.47 20.61
C GLU A 55 -6.79 8.68 21.76
N SER A 56 -7.14 9.56 22.69
CA SER A 56 -6.31 9.93 23.85
C SER A 56 -6.94 9.56 25.19
N LYS A 57 -8.14 8.98 25.19
CA LYS A 57 -8.95 8.69 26.39
C LYS A 57 -8.54 7.40 27.09
N THR A 58 -8.24 6.34 26.32
CA THR A 58 -8.00 5.00 26.88
C THR A 58 -6.52 4.67 27.04
N GLY A 59 -5.63 5.45 26.41
CA GLY A 59 -4.18 5.23 26.42
C GLY A 59 -3.71 4.06 25.54
N ASN A 60 -4.62 3.42 24.80
CA ASN A 60 -4.32 2.27 23.93
C ASN A 60 -3.82 2.67 22.53
N ASN A 61 -3.72 3.97 22.24
CA ASN A 61 -3.31 4.52 20.93
C ASN A 61 -4.15 3.97 19.77
N PHE A 62 -5.43 3.70 20.00
CA PHE A 62 -6.32 3.23 18.95
C PHE A 62 -6.59 4.33 17.93
N TYR A 63 -6.61 3.96 16.65
CA TYR A 63 -7.08 4.89 15.62
C TYR A 63 -8.56 5.18 15.86
N ASP A 64 -8.95 6.45 15.83
CA ASP A 64 -10.35 6.90 15.91
C ASP A 64 -10.77 7.69 14.67
N LEU A 65 -9.82 8.06 13.81
CA LEU A 65 -10.08 8.74 12.56
C LEU A 65 -8.96 8.49 11.55
N ILE A 66 -9.36 8.14 10.33
CA ILE A 66 -8.49 8.13 9.16
C ILE A 66 -9.12 8.94 8.05
N ILE A 67 -8.37 9.91 7.55
CA ILE A 67 -8.74 10.72 6.39
C ILE A 67 -7.83 10.33 5.23
N VAL A 68 -8.40 9.84 4.14
CA VAL A 68 -7.69 9.63 2.88
C VAL A 68 -7.47 10.99 2.23
N THR A 69 -6.22 11.30 1.92
CA THR A 69 -5.84 12.54 1.24
C THR A 69 -5.50 12.22 -0.21
N GLY A 70 -6.19 12.87 -1.14
CA GLY A 70 -6.13 12.52 -2.56
C GLY A 70 -7.20 11.49 -2.91
N GLY A 71 -6.87 10.55 -3.79
CA GLY A 71 -7.80 9.52 -4.26
C GLY A 71 -7.18 8.15 -4.41
N ILE A 72 -7.88 7.30 -5.18
CA ILE A 72 -7.33 6.03 -5.64
C ILE A 72 -6.24 6.31 -6.68
N THR A 73 -5.15 5.55 -6.65
CA THR A 73 -4.12 5.60 -7.68
C THR A 73 -4.50 4.76 -8.90
N TYR A 74 -3.65 4.80 -9.94
CA TYR A 74 -3.79 3.92 -11.09
C TYR A 74 -3.66 2.44 -10.68
N GLU A 75 -2.68 2.10 -9.85
CA GLU A 75 -2.44 0.76 -9.31
C GLU A 75 -3.64 0.26 -8.50
N GLY A 76 -4.21 1.12 -7.65
CA GLY A 76 -5.41 0.81 -6.89
C GLY A 76 -6.62 0.56 -7.81
N SER A 77 -6.74 1.32 -8.90
CA SER A 77 -7.79 1.14 -9.90
C SER A 77 -7.65 -0.18 -10.67
N CYS A 78 -6.43 -0.57 -11.06
CA CYS A 78 -6.15 -1.86 -11.68
C CYS A 78 -6.50 -3.02 -10.73
N PHE A 79 -6.10 -2.90 -9.46
CA PHE A 79 -6.42 -3.88 -8.43
C PHE A 79 -7.94 -4.07 -8.25
N LEU A 80 -8.73 -2.99 -8.34
CA LEU A 80 -10.19 -3.05 -8.29
C LEU A 80 -10.82 -3.74 -9.50
N LYS A 81 -10.29 -3.50 -10.70
CA LYS A 81 -10.79 -4.09 -11.96
C LYS A 81 -10.46 -5.58 -12.08
N GLY A 82 -9.56 -6.10 -11.25
CA GLY A 82 -9.05 -7.46 -11.38
C GLY A 82 -8.03 -7.60 -12.50
N ASP A 83 -7.57 -6.48 -13.05
CA ASP A 83 -6.47 -6.44 -14.01
C ASP A 83 -5.18 -6.63 -13.21
N SER A 84 -4.83 -7.88 -12.95
CA SER A 84 -3.52 -8.30 -12.45
C SER A 84 -2.45 -8.00 -13.51
N LYS A 85 -2.15 -6.72 -13.71
CA LYS A 85 -0.94 -6.22 -14.39
C LYS A 85 0.01 -5.53 -13.41
N ALA A 86 -0.09 -5.85 -12.12
CA ALA A 86 0.77 -5.28 -11.07
C ALA A 86 1.67 -6.32 -10.39
N GLU A 87 1.94 -7.44 -11.05
CA GLU A 87 3.07 -8.31 -10.73
C GLU A 87 4.11 -8.16 -11.85
N ASN A 88 4.89 -7.06 -11.80
CA ASN A 88 6.26 -6.97 -12.32
C ASN A 88 6.77 -5.52 -12.33
N SER A 89 7.04 -4.95 -11.15
CA SER A 89 7.96 -3.80 -11.04
C SER A 89 8.65 -3.75 -9.68
N ASN A 90 9.14 -4.89 -9.22
CA ASN A 90 10.28 -4.96 -8.30
C ASN A 90 11.48 -5.57 -9.04
N LYS A 91 11.85 -4.97 -10.17
CA LYS A 91 13.23 -5.00 -10.67
C LYS A 91 13.84 -3.65 -10.38
N ASN A 92 14.19 -3.45 -9.12
CA ASN A 92 15.18 -2.44 -8.77
C ASN A 92 16.56 -3.00 -9.19
N ILE A 93 16.81 -3.02 -10.50
CA ILE A 93 18.17 -3.11 -11.02
C ILE A 93 18.49 -1.70 -11.46
N VAL A 94 19.09 -0.93 -10.56
CA VAL A 94 19.84 0.26 -10.95
C VAL A 94 21.09 -0.26 -11.67
N ILE A 95 21.01 -0.43 -12.99
CA ILE A 95 22.21 -0.50 -13.82
C ILE A 95 22.60 0.94 -14.07
N ASN A 96 23.40 1.52 -13.16
CA ASN A 96 24.14 2.72 -13.51
C ASN A 96 25.12 2.29 -14.60
N GLU A 97 24.90 2.74 -15.85
CA GLU A 97 25.94 2.66 -16.87
C GLU A 97 27.09 3.55 -16.42
N ILE A 98 28.15 2.94 -15.88
CA ILE A 98 29.37 3.64 -15.52
C ILE A 98 30.23 3.70 -16.78
N TYR A 99 30.37 4.90 -17.34
CA TYR A 99 31.33 5.20 -18.39
C TYR A 99 32.63 5.68 -17.74
N LEU A 100 33.75 5.06 -18.10
CA LEU A 100 35.09 5.54 -17.76
C LEU A 100 35.83 5.84 -19.08
N GLY A 101 35.67 7.06 -19.57
CA GLY A 101 36.10 7.43 -20.93
C GLY A 101 35.27 6.73 -22.01
N ASP A 102 35.90 6.32 -23.11
CA ASP A 102 35.22 5.77 -24.30
C ASP A 102 34.97 4.25 -24.26
N LYS A 103 35.03 3.60 -23.08
CA LYS A 103 34.81 2.15 -22.94
C LYS A 103 33.64 1.82 -22.01
N LYS A 104 32.72 1.00 -22.51
CA LYS A 104 31.60 0.39 -21.77
C LYS A 104 32.08 -0.85 -21.01
N ILE A 105 31.75 -0.94 -19.71
CA ILE A 105 32.00 -2.15 -18.90
C ILE A 105 30.64 -2.82 -18.62
N ILE A 106 30.49 -4.08 -19.05
CA ILE A 106 29.33 -4.93 -18.73
C ILE A 106 29.72 -5.76 -17.51
N GLY A 107 28.98 -5.60 -16.41
CA GLY A 107 29.17 -6.40 -15.19
C GLY A 107 28.53 -7.78 -15.35
N ASP A 108 29.25 -8.73 -15.94
CA ASP A 108 28.84 -10.13 -16.02
C ASP A 108 29.33 -10.94 -14.80
N ARG A 109 28.46 -11.86 -14.34
CA ARG A 109 28.68 -13.04 -13.47
C ARG A 109 28.70 -12.79 -11.95
N PHE A 110 28.06 -13.55 -11.06
CA PHE A 110 27.70 -14.97 -11.03
C PHE A 110 26.51 -15.23 -10.06
N ASN A 111 25.59 -16.13 -10.43
CA ASN A 111 25.04 -17.13 -9.51
C ASN A 111 24.72 -18.41 -10.31
N ASN A 112 25.54 -19.44 -10.09
CA ASN A 112 25.43 -20.84 -10.57
C ASN A 112 24.07 -21.44 -10.16
N ILE A 113 23.29 -22.05 -11.06
CA ILE A 113 23.35 -23.45 -11.56
C ILE A 113 23.56 -24.50 -10.46
N LYS A 114 22.49 -25.20 -10.09
CA LYS A 114 22.51 -26.65 -9.84
C LYS A 114 21.18 -27.25 -10.30
N ASP A 115 21.15 -27.74 -11.53
CA ASP A 115 20.36 -28.90 -11.90
C ASP A 115 21.28 -29.80 -12.73
N SER A 116 21.64 -30.95 -12.15
CA SER A 116 22.42 -31.98 -12.82
C SER A 116 21.73 -33.32 -12.59
N LYS A 117 21.20 -33.82 -13.71
CA LYS A 117 20.73 -35.17 -14.05
C LYS A 117 19.49 -35.74 -13.36
#